data_AF-A0A2S2N7T2-F1
#
_entry.id   AF-A0A2S2N7T2-F1
#
_cell.length_a   1.000
_cell.length_b   1.000
_cell.length_c   1.000
_cell.angle_alpha   90.00
_cell.angle_beta   90.00
_cell.angle_gamma   90.00
#
_symmetry.space_group_name_H-M   'P 1'
#
loop_
_entity.id
_entity.type
_entity.pdbx_description
1 polymer ?
#
loop_
_entity_poly.entity_id
_entity_poly.type
_entity_poly.pdbx_seq_one_letter_code
_entity_poly.pdbx_strand_id
1 'polypeptide(L)'
;KKLVVRSAEVFNLWKLLSEHQFYIIANKLSDQEQRILENITFKELILVHQEICQTLVQKLLDTYLSESSSVESISTKLRQVCPSIYHSEDAACAKASEMIKLARSTVNEDERKRILYQSLMVLKEVAPKFNLSSVCLQYTNCAYMEGVYQMCRECAKKIDPKNLGSHYFANNMVLDRDAPGYGAYMLRLDIYKEISASLDYLYSIMV
;
A
#
# COMPACT_ATOMS: atom_id res chain seq x y z
N LYS A 1 -24.89 16.16 3.38
CA LYS A 1 -24.87 14.68 3.50
C LYS A 1 -23.45 14.11 3.57
N LYS A 2 -22.56 14.36 2.57
CA LYS A 2 -21.17 13.85 2.58
C LYS A 2 -20.35 14.26 3.82
N LEU A 3 -20.43 15.53 4.24
CA LEU A 3 -19.70 16.01 5.42
C LEU A 3 -20.13 15.28 6.70
N VAL A 4 -21.44 15.10 6.92
CA VAL A 4 -21.97 14.41 8.11
C VAL A 4 -21.48 12.96 8.19
N VAL A 5 -21.51 12.24 7.07
CA VAL A 5 -20.99 10.86 6.99
C VAL A 5 -19.50 10.84 7.32
N ARG A 6 -18.71 11.73 6.70
CA ARG A 6 -17.27 11.81 6.96
C ARG A 6 -16.95 12.15 8.41
N SER A 7 -17.66 13.12 9.01
CA SER A 7 -17.50 13.47 10.42
C SER A 7 -17.81 12.29 11.34
N ALA A 8 -18.86 11.52 11.04
CA ALA A 8 -19.19 10.31 11.79
C ALA A 8 -18.10 9.24 11.64
N GLU A 9 -17.57 9.02 10.44
CA GLU A 9 -16.48 8.07 10.21
C GLU A 9 -15.19 8.45 10.93
N VAL A 10 -14.79 9.73 10.89
CA VAL A 10 -13.61 10.24 11.63
C VAL A 10 -13.81 10.10 13.13
N PHE A 11 -15.02 10.40 13.65
CA PHE A 11 -15.34 10.19 15.05
C PHE A 11 -15.27 8.71 15.46
N ASN A 12 -15.83 7.81 14.64
CA ASN A 12 -15.78 6.38 14.91
C ASN A 12 -14.36 5.82 14.83
N LEU A 13 -13.54 6.32 13.91
CA LEU A 13 -12.11 6.01 13.86
C LEU A 13 -11.41 6.46 15.15
N TRP A 14 -11.69 7.67 15.63
CA TRP A 14 -11.11 8.17 16.87
C TRP A 14 -11.49 7.31 18.08
N LYS A 15 -12.77 6.93 18.17
CA LYS A 15 -13.25 5.98 19.18
C LYS A 15 -12.51 4.65 19.08
N LEU A 16 -12.41 4.08 17.87
CA LEU A 16 -11.69 2.83 17.66
C LEU A 16 -10.23 2.94 18.12
N LEU A 17 -9.52 3.98 17.71
CA LEU A 17 -8.13 4.22 18.12
C LEU A 17 -7.97 4.31 19.64
N SER A 18 -8.93 4.94 20.33
CA SER A 18 -8.92 5.01 21.81
C SER A 18 -9.07 3.63 22.49
N GLU A 19 -9.75 2.69 21.85
CA GLU A 19 -9.87 1.29 22.31
C GLU A 19 -8.59 0.47 22.08
N HIS A 20 -7.67 0.95 21.23
CA HIS A 20 -6.45 0.25 20.81
C HIS A 20 -5.15 0.96 21.24
N GLN A 21 -5.11 1.48 22.47
CA GLN A 21 -3.91 2.12 23.05
C GLN A 21 -3.34 3.24 22.16
N PHE A 22 -4.17 4.22 21.83
CA PHE A 22 -3.83 5.34 20.93
C PHE A 22 -2.44 5.96 21.15
N TYR A 23 -1.96 6.09 22.40
CA TYR A 23 -0.64 6.66 22.69
C TYR A 23 0.50 5.89 21.99
N ILE A 24 0.41 4.57 21.84
CA ILE A 24 1.41 3.76 21.13
C ILE A 24 1.39 4.09 19.64
N ILE A 25 0.19 4.26 19.07
CA ILE A 25 -0.02 4.56 17.66
C ILE A 25 0.48 5.97 17.35
N ALA A 26 0.14 6.95 18.19
CA ALA A 26 0.57 8.33 18.07
C ALA A 26 2.10 8.47 18.10
N ASN A 27 2.78 7.73 19.00
CA ASN A 27 4.24 7.73 19.08
C ASN A 27 4.94 7.14 17.84
N LYS A 28 4.23 6.41 16.98
CA LYS A 28 4.76 5.86 15.71
C LYS A 28 4.60 6.82 14.51
N LEU A 29 3.93 7.95 14.70
CA LEU A 29 3.85 9.03 13.73
C LEU A 29 5.19 9.79 13.67
N SER A 30 5.47 10.43 12.54
CA SER A 30 6.62 11.33 12.41
C SER A 30 6.45 12.59 13.28
N ASP A 31 7.56 13.26 13.61
CA ASP A 31 7.54 14.49 14.41
C ASP A 31 6.62 15.57 13.81
N GLN A 32 6.54 15.64 12.48
CA GLN A 32 5.64 16.57 11.79
C GLN A 32 4.17 16.18 11.99
N GLU A 33 3.83 14.91 11.80
CA GLU A 33 2.47 14.40 11.99
C GLU A 33 2.02 14.52 13.45
N GLN A 34 2.90 14.27 14.42
CA GLN A 34 2.62 14.46 15.85
C GLN A 34 2.31 15.93 16.15
N ARG A 35 3.12 16.87 15.67
CA ARG A 35 2.87 18.32 15.84
C ARG A 35 1.56 18.76 15.23
N ILE A 36 1.19 18.23 14.06
CA ILE A 36 -0.12 18.53 13.47
C ILE A 36 -1.22 17.99 14.39
N LEU A 37 -1.11 16.73 14.81
CA LEU A 37 -2.09 16.07 15.67
C LEU A 37 -2.30 16.78 17.03
N GLU A 38 -1.26 17.39 17.60
CA GLU A 38 -1.33 18.17 18.83
C GLU A 38 -2.07 19.51 18.68
N ASN A 39 -2.02 20.12 17.49
CA ASN A 39 -2.53 21.48 17.25
C ASN A 39 -3.80 21.52 16.41
N ILE A 40 -4.24 20.38 15.89
CA ILE A 40 -5.37 20.30 14.97
C ILE A 40 -6.72 20.33 15.69
N THR A 41 -7.68 21.04 15.12
CA THR A 41 -9.09 20.94 15.54
C THR A 41 -9.78 19.76 14.85
N PHE A 42 -10.85 19.22 15.46
CA PHE A 42 -11.64 18.16 14.82
C PHE A 42 -12.18 18.57 13.44
N LYS A 43 -12.51 19.85 13.25
CA LYS A 43 -12.91 20.42 11.96
C LYS A 43 -11.80 20.29 10.91
N GLU A 44 -10.58 20.65 11.26
CA GLU A 44 -9.42 20.57 10.36
C GLU A 44 -9.06 19.11 10.06
N LEU A 45 -9.21 18.19 11.01
CA LEU A 45 -9.00 16.76 10.78
C LEU A 45 -9.95 16.21 9.71
N ILE A 46 -11.20 16.71 9.67
CA ILE A 46 -12.21 16.29 8.69
C ILE A 46 -11.98 16.95 7.32
N LEU A 47 -11.60 18.23 7.29
CA LEU A 47 -11.64 19.05 6.08
C LEU A 47 -10.27 19.27 5.41
N VAL A 48 -9.19 19.30 6.18
CA VAL A 48 -7.86 19.71 5.73
C VAL A 48 -6.89 18.54 5.82
N HIS A 49 -6.76 17.93 6.99
CA HIS A 49 -5.74 16.90 7.26
C HIS A 49 -6.32 15.48 7.21
N GLN A 50 -6.96 15.14 6.09
CA GLN A 50 -7.58 13.83 5.92
C GLN A 50 -6.56 12.69 5.85
N GLU A 51 -5.34 13.00 5.40
CA GLU A 51 -4.19 12.11 5.33
C GLU A 51 -3.80 11.56 6.71
N ILE A 52 -3.95 12.35 7.78
CA ILE A 52 -3.63 11.91 9.15
C ILE A 52 -4.51 10.72 9.55
N CYS A 53 -5.78 10.70 9.13
CA CYS A 53 -6.66 9.57 9.40
C CYS A 53 -6.14 8.29 8.72
N GLN A 54 -5.64 8.40 7.49
CA GLN A 54 -5.07 7.26 6.76
C GLN A 54 -3.76 6.79 7.42
N THR A 55 -2.88 7.72 7.80
CA THR A 55 -1.65 7.38 8.53
C THR A 55 -1.97 6.67 9.85
N LEU A 56 -2.92 7.18 10.63
CA LEU A 56 -3.31 6.55 11.90
C LEU A 56 -3.83 5.13 11.71
N VAL A 57 -4.66 4.90 10.68
CA VAL A 57 -5.12 3.55 10.32
C VAL A 57 -3.94 2.65 9.93
N GLN A 58 -2.99 3.17 9.13
CA GLN A 58 -1.79 2.42 8.76
C GLN A 58 -0.95 2.05 9.99
N LYS A 59 -0.69 2.98 10.91
CA LYS A 59 0.08 2.72 12.13
C LYS A 59 -0.62 1.75 13.08
N LEU A 60 -1.95 1.79 13.14
CA LEU A 60 -2.74 0.79 13.85
C LEU A 60 -2.52 -0.61 13.26
N LEU A 61 -2.64 -0.75 11.94
CA LEU A 61 -2.43 -2.04 11.25
C LEU A 61 -0.99 -2.54 11.41
N ASP A 62 0.01 -1.66 11.30
CA ASP A 62 1.42 -1.99 11.54
C ASP A 62 1.65 -2.52 12.96
N THR A 63 0.90 -2.01 13.94
CA THR A 63 0.96 -2.48 15.33
C THR A 63 0.44 -3.91 15.44
N TYR A 64 -0.73 -4.20 14.87
CA TYR A 64 -1.28 -5.56 14.79
C TYR A 64 -0.34 -6.52 14.08
N LEU A 65 0.18 -6.11 12.92
CA LEU A 65 1.17 -6.88 12.17
C LEU A 65 2.40 -7.16 13.02
N SER A 66 2.92 -6.17 13.77
CA SER A 66 4.11 -6.34 14.61
C SER A 66 3.95 -7.37 15.72
N GLU A 67 2.77 -7.42 16.36
CA GLU A 67 2.44 -8.31 17.47
C GLU A 67 2.13 -9.75 17.04
N SER A 68 2.17 -10.04 15.73
CA SER A 68 1.72 -11.33 15.16
C SER A 68 0.24 -11.61 15.43
N SER A 69 -0.53 -10.57 15.71
CA SER A 69 -1.98 -10.60 15.82
C SER A 69 -2.59 -10.53 14.42
N SER A 70 -3.66 -11.28 14.19
CA SER A 70 -4.30 -11.23 12.87
C SER A 70 -4.96 -9.89 12.60
N VAL A 71 -4.73 -9.35 11.40
CA VAL A 71 -5.33 -8.07 10.97
C VAL A 71 -6.80 -8.21 10.55
N GLU A 72 -7.31 -9.41 10.36
CA GLU A 72 -8.66 -9.64 9.80
C GLU A 72 -9.78 -9.00 10.64
N SER A 73 -9.69 -9.14 11.96
CA SER A 73 -10.69 -8.59 12.89
C SER A 73 -10.71 -7.05 12.85
N ILE A 74 -9.54 -6.43 12.93
CA ILE A 74 -9.41 -4.97 12.93
C ILE A 74 -9.74 -4.38 11.55
N SER A 75 -9.31 -5.01 10.45
CA SER A 75 -9.67 -4.63 9.09
C SER A 75 -11.17 -4.71 8.84
N THR A 76 -11.85 -5.70 9.41
CA THR A 76 -13.32 -5.80 9.31
C THR A 76 -14.00 -4.68 10.08
N LYS A 77 -13.54 -4.38 11.29
CA LYS A 77 -14.07 -3.26 12.09
C LYS A 77 -13.85 -1.92 11.37
N LEU A 78 -12.64 -1.65 10.85
CA LEU A 78 -12.31 -0.45 10.09
C LEU A 78 -13.22 -0.25 8.87
N ARG A 79 -13.47 -1.31 8.08
CA ARG A 79 -14.39 -1.25 6.93
C ARG A 79 -15.83 -0.93 7.34
N GLN A 80 -16.25 -1.33 8.53
CA GLN A 80 -17.58 -1.00 9.05
C GLN A 80 -17.67 0.43 9.57
N VAL A 81 -16.64 0.90 10.28
CA VAL A 81 -16.69 2.19 10.98
C VAL A 81 -16.28 3.40 10.14
N CYS A 82 -15.36 3.21 9.18
CA CYS A 82 -14.80 4.27 8.36
C CYS A 82 -14.48 3.83 6.92
N PRO A 83 -15.48 3.36 6.14
CA PRO A 83 -15.28 2.83 4.79
C PRO A 83 -14.71 3.85 3.78
N SER A 84 -14.85 5.16 4.01
CA SER A 84 -14.23 6.19 3.14
C SER A 84 -12.78 6.53 3.54
N ILE A 85 -12.32 6.02 4.68
CA ILE A 85 -10.93 6.16 5.16
C ILE A 85 -10.15 4.87 4.85
N TYR A 86 -10.77 3.72 5.08
CA TYR A 86 -10.18 2.39 4.89
C TYR A 86 -10.97 1.58 3.86
N HIS A 87 -10.38 1.45 2.68
CA HIS A 87 -11.02 0.86 1.51
C HIS A 87 -10.83 -0.66 1.45
N SER A 88 -11.53 -1.30 0.52
CA SER A 88 -11.33 -2.73 0.22
C SER A 88 -9.89 -3.05 -0.18
N GLU A 89 -9.27 -2.15 -0.93
CA GLU A 89 -7.90 -2.26 -1.41
C GLU A 89 -6.89 -2.23 -0.26
N ASP A 90 -7.13 -1.38 0.74
CA ASP A 90 -6.31 -1.30 1.96
C ASP A 90 -6.40 -2.60 2.78
N ALA A 91 -7.60 -3.22 2.83
CA ALA A 91 -7.79 -4.53 3.47
C ALA A 91 -7.06 -5.67 2.74
N ALA A 92 -7.09 -5.67 1.41
CA ALA A 92 -6.33 -6.63 0.61
C ALA A 92 -4.81 -6.48 0.84
N CYS A 93 -4.32 -5.23 0.92
CA CYS A 93 -2.91 -4.95 1.20
C CYS A 93 -2.50 -5.37 2.61
N ALA A 94 -3.33 -5.13 3.62
CA ALA A 94 -3.07 -5.55 5.01
C ALA A 94 -2.99 -7.08 5.11
N LYS A 95 -3.95 -7.79 4.49
CA LYS A 95 -3.94 -9.26 4.42
C LYS A 95 -2.70 -9.79 3.71
N ALA A 96 -2.35 -9.21 2.56
CA ALA A 96 -1.15 -9.62 1.84
C ALA A 96 0.13 -9.38 2.67
N SER A 97 0.21 -8.26 3.40
CA SER A 97 1.35 -7.95 4.27
C SER A 97 1.47 -8.95 5.44
N GLU A 98 0.35 -9.37 6.02
CA GLU A 98 0.31 -10.46 7.01
C GLU A 98 0.84 -11.78 6.44
N MET A 99 0.39 -12.15 5.25
CA MET A 99 0.85 -13.37 4.56
C MET A 99 2.35 -13.31 4.23
N ILE A 100 2.84 -12.17 3.74
CA ILE A 100 4.26 -11.96 3.44
C ILE A 100 5.09 -12.07 4.74
N LYS A 101 4.62 -11.47 5.84
CA LYS A 101 5.28 -11.60 7.15
C LYS A 101 5.33 -13.06 7.62
N LEU A 102 4.23 -13.80 7.49
CA LEU A 102 4.16 -15.23 7.83
C LEU A 102 5.14 -16.05 6.99
N ALA A 103 5.24 -15.77 5.69
CA ALA A 103 6.15 -16.45 4.78
C ALA A 103 7.62 -16.30 5.22
N ARG A 104 8.03 -15.16 5.80
CA ARG A 104 9.42 -14.97 6.28
C ARG A 104 9.80 -15.87 7.45
N SER A 105 8.84 -16.23 8.31
CA SER A 105 9.08 -17.11 9.46
C SER A 105 8.78 -18.58 9.15
N THR A 106 8.34 -18.90 7.92
CA THR A 106 7.97 -20.26 7.51
C THR A 106 9.22 -21.02 7.05
N VAL A 107 9.55 -22.12 7.74
CA VAL A 107 10.75 -22.93 7.46
C VAL A 107 10.56 -23.85 6.24
N ASN A 108 9.34 -24.33 6.01
CA ASN A 108 9.06 -25.19 4.87
C ASN A 108 9.00 -24.34 3.58
N GLU A 109 9.94 -24.58 2.66
CA GLU A 109 10.06 -23.80 1.44
C GLU A 109 8.85 -23.92 0.49
N ASP A 110 8.19 -25.08 0.44
CA ASP A 110 7.02 -25.27 -0.42
C ASP A 110 5.82 -24.49 0.15
N GLU A 111 5.63 -24.53 1.47
CA GLU A 111 4.59 -23.74 2.13
C GLU A 111 4.88 -22.23 2.03
N ARG A 112 6.14 -21.83 2.23
CA ARG A 112 6.58 -20.44 2.04
C ARG A 112 6.25 -19.94 0.63
N LYS A 113 6.56 -20.71 -0.42
CA LYS A 113 6.21 -20.37 -1.82
C LYS A 113 4.71 -20.28 -2.02
N ARG A 114 3.94 -21.20 -1.45
CA ARG A 114 2.48 -21.20 -1.53
C ARG A 114 1.88 -19.94 -0.90
N ILE A 115 2.34 -19.54 0.29
CA ILE A 115 1.87 -18.32 0.97
C ILE A 115 2.20 -17.08 0.13
N LEU A 116 3.43 -16.96 -0.38
CA LEU A 116 3.84 -15.83 -1.24
C LEU A 116 3.06 -15.76 -2.55
N TYR A 117 2.72 -16.91 -3.13
CA TYR A 117 1.89 -16.95 -4.32
C TYR A 117 0.45 -16.49 -4.02
N GLN A 118 -0.12 -16.90 -2.88
CA GLN A 118 -1.45 -16.46 -2.49
C GLN A 118 -1.49 -14.97 -2.15
N SER A 119 -0.48 -14.41 -1.49
CA SER A 119 -0.40 -12.95 -1.26
C SER A 119 -0.33 -12.19 -2.58
N LEU A 120 0.36 -12.74 -3.57
CA LEU A 120 0.42 -12.18 -4.93
C LEU A 120 -0.95 -12.16 -5.59
N MET A 121 -1.74 -13.24 -5.49
CA MET A 121 -3.08 -13.29 -6.07
C MET A 121 -4.00 -12.22 -5.46
N VAL A 122 -3.99 -12.07 -4.13
CA VAL A 122 -4.78 -11.04 -3.42
C VAL A 122 -4.40 -9.63 -3.90
N LEU A 123 -3.11 -9.33 -4.04
CA LEU A 123 -2.66 -8.01 -4.51
C LEU A 123 -3.02 -7.74 -5.97
N LYS A 124 -3.01 -8.76 -6.84
CA LYS A 124 -3.40 -8.60 -8.25
C LYS A 124 -4.86 -8.20 -8.42
N GLU A 125 -5.76 -8.62 -7.53
CA GLU A 125 -7.18 -8.24 -7.58
C GLU A 125 -7.36 -6.73 -7.46
N VAL A 126 -6.55 -6.09 -6.61
CA VAL A 126 -6.66 -4.66 -6.28
C VAL A 126 -5.69 -3.76 -7.06
N ALA A 127 -4.80 -4.34 -7.88
CA ALA A 127 -3.89 -3.56 -8.72
C ALA A 127 -4.66 -2.63 -9.69
N PRO A 128 -4.17 -1.40 -9.95
CA PRO A 128 -2.97 -0.76 -9.41
C PRO A 128 -3.26 0.16 -8.19
N LYS A 129 -4.38 -0.05 -7.47
CA LYS A 129 -4.89 0.88 -6.46
C LYS A 129 -4.25 0.71 -5.08
N PHE A 130 -2.93 0.62 -5.05
CA PHE A 130 -2.14 0.55 -3.81
C PHE A 130 -0.74 1.10 -4.07
N ASN A 131 0.05 1.28 -3.01
CA ASN A 131 1.43 1.70 -3.12
C ASN A 131 2.31 0.53 -3.61
N LEU A 132 2.64 0.53 -4.91
CA LEU A 132 3.47 -0.51 -5.52
C LEU A 132 4.85 -0.60 -4.87
N SER A 133 5.51 0.52 -4.59
CA SER A 133 6.85 0.55 -3.99
C SER A 133 6.89 -0.16 -2.64
N SER A 134 5.86 0.05 -1.81
CA SER A 134 5.74 -0.65 -0.52
C SER A 134 5.60 -2.16 -0.70
N VAL A 135 4.79 -2.62 -1.65
CA VAL A 135 4.61 -4.05 -1.95
C VAL A 135 5.91 -4.66 -2.50
N CYS A 136 6.57 -3.99 -3.44
CA CYS A 136 7.83 -4.44 -4.01
C CYS A 136 8.90 -4.58 -2.92
N LEU A 137 9.05 -3.57 -2.05
CA LEU A 137 9.98 -3.62 -0.93
C LEU A 137 9.70 -4.81 0.01
N GLN A 138 8.42 -5.08 0.32
CA GLN A 138 8.05 -6.24 1.15
C GLN A 138 8.46 -7.57 0.50
N TYR A 139 8.22 -7.74 -0.81
CA TYR A 139 8.63 -8.95 -1.52
C TYR A 139 10.15 -9.08 -1.66
N THR A 140 10.84 -7.98 -1.91
CA THR A 140 12.30 -7.94 -1.98
C THR A 140 12.93 -8.35 -0.66
N ASN A 141 12.42 -7.83 0.47
CA ASN A 141 12.85 -8.24 1.82
C ASN A 141 12.53 -9.71 2.15
N CYS A 142 11.68 -10.37 1.35
CA CYS A 142 11.38 -11.80 1.45
C CYS A 142 12.11 -12.64 0.39
N ALA A 143 13.04 -12.05 -0.36
CA ALA A 143 13.72 -12.66 -1.50
C ALA A 143 12.75 -13.26 -2.54
N TYR A 144 11.59 -12.63 -2.75
CA TYR A 144 10.56 -13.08 -3.69
C TYR A 144 10.47 -12.19 -4.92
N MET A 145 11.51 -12.22 -5.75
CA MET A 145 11.63 -11.37 -6.96
C MET A 145 10.58 -11.65 -8.03
N GLU A 146 10.13 -12.91 -8.13
CA GLU A 146 9.03 -13.26 -9.02
C GLU A 146 7.77 -12.45 -8.67
N GLY A 147 7.51 -12.21 -7.38
CA GLY A 147 6.42 -11.36 -6.92
C GLY A 147 6.57 -9.91 -7.37
N VAL A 148 7.78 -9.33 -7.22
CA VAL A 148 8.10 -7.97 -7.69
C VAL A 148 7.81 -7.84 -9.18
N TYR A 149 8.40 -8.74 -9.98
CA TYR A 149 8.22 -8.74 -11.44
C TYR A 149 6.74 -8.85 -11.83
N GLN A 150 6.01 -9.82 -11.25
CA GLN A 150 4.60 -10.01 -11.58
C GLN A 150 3.72 -8.84 -11.17
N MET A 151 3.99 -8.19 -10.03
CA MET A 151 3.23 -7.01 -9.62
C MET A 151 3.50 -5.80 -10.51
N CYS A 152 4.77 -5.51 -10.83
CA CYS A 152 5.11 -4.44 -11.76
C CYS A 152 4.47 -4.67 -13.14
N ARG A 153 4.51 -5.89 -13.65
CA ARG A 153 3.87 -6.25 -14.91
C ARG A 153 2.35 -6.07 -14.87
N GLU A 154 1.70 -6.49 -13.80
CA GLU A 154 0.25 -6.35 -13.64
C GLU A 154 -0.17 -4.88 -13.54
N CYS A 155 0.53 -4.09 -12.71
CA CYS A 155 0.28 -2.66 -12.58
C CYS A 155 0.51 -1.93 -13.91
N ALA A 156 1.59 -2.23 -14.63
CA ALA A 156 1.89 -1.61 -15.92
C ALA A 156 0.81 -1.93 -16.97
N LYS A 157 0.29 -3.17 -16.98
CA LYS A 157 -0.81 -3.57 -17.87
C LYS A 157 -2.11 -2.85 -17.55
N LYS A 158 -2.45 -2.70 -16.26
CA LYS A 158 -3.71 -2.06 -15.85
C LYS A 158 -3.67 -0.54 -15.96
N ILE A 159 -2.51 0.09 -15.77
CA ILE A 159 -2.36 1.55 -15.89
C ILE A 159 -2.31 2.02 -17.34
N ASP A 160 -1.77 1.19 -18.25
CA ASP A 160 -1.73 1.43 -19.70
C ASP A 160 -2.40 0.28 -20.47
N PRO A 161 -3.74 0.16 -20.41
CA PRO A 161 -4.47 -0.95 -21.03
C PRO A 161 -4.43 -0.93 -22.57
N LYS A 162 -4.15 0.24 -23.15
CA LYS A 162 -4.02 0.43 -24.61
C LYS A 162 -2.59 0.25 -25.11
N ASN A 163 -1.65 -0.01 -24.20
CA ASN A 163 -0.24 -0.20 -24.49
C ASN A 163 0.40 0.98 -25.25
N LEU A 164 -0.09 2.20 -24.99
CA LEU A 164 0.38 3.43 -25.63
C LEU A 164 1.84 3.71 -25.31
N GLY A 165 2.27 3.42 -24.08
CA GLY A 165 3.65 3.66 -23.64
C GLY A 165 4.65 2.75 -24.36
N SER A 166 4.29 1.50 -24.62
CA SER A 166 5.14 0.61 -25.45
C SER A 166 5.19 1.10 -26.89
N HIS A 167 4.05 1.51 -27.46
CA HIS A 167 3.98 2.03 -28.82
C HIS A 167 4.86 3.28 -28.99
N TYR A 168 4.77 4.22 -28.04
CA TYR A 168 5.58 5.43 -28.00
C TYR A 168 7.08 5.11 -28.04
N PHE A 169 7.53 4.21 -27.16
CA PHE A 169 8.93 3.80 -27.07
C PHE A 169 9.41 3.07 -28.34
N ALA A 170 8.66 2.06 -28.80
CA ALA A 170 9.07 1.21 -29.93
C ALA A 170 9.19 1.98 -31.25
N ASN A 171 8.40 3.05 -31.43
CA ASN A 171 8.38 3.85 -32.66
C ASN A 171 9.23 5.14 -32.56
N ASN A 172 9.99 5.34 -31.47
CA ASN A 172 10.78 6.55 -31.23
C ASN A 172 9.96 7.84 -31.45
N MET A 173 8.72 7.85 -30.95
CA MET A 173 7.80 8.97 -31.14
C MET A 173 8.34 10.24 -30.45
N VAL A 174 8.25 11.38 -31.12
CA VAL A 174 8.66 12.67 -30.54
C VAL A 174 7.55 13.18 -29.61
N LEU A 175 7.92 13.73 -28.45
CA LEU A 175 7.01 14.22 -27.40
C LEU A 175 5.85 15.07 -27.94
N ASP A 176 6.15 16.04 -28.81
CA ASP A 176 5.17 16.98 -29.37
C ASP A 176 4.11 16.32 -30.27
N ARG A 177 4.33 15.07 -30.68
CA ARG A 177 3.44 14.33 -31.60
C ARG A 177 2.59 13.26 -30.90
N ASP A 178 2.94 12.86 -29.69
CA ASP A 178 2.23 11.80 -28.94
C ASP A 178 2.33 11.99 -27.42
N ALA A 179 1.78 13.11 -26.93
CA ALA A 179 1.71 13.38 -25.49
C ALA A 179 1.04 12.26 -24.67
N PRO A 180 -0.06 11.62 -25.13
CA PRO A 180 -0.65 10.48 -24.43
C PRO A 180 0.28 9.27 -24.35
N GLY A 181 0.98 8.93 -25.44
CA GLY A 181 1.97 7.86 -25.46
C GLY A 181 3.15 8.12 -24.54
N TYR A 182 3.67 9.36 -24.54
CA TYR A 182 4.72 9.76 -23.60
C TYR A 182 4.27 9.65 -22.14
N GLY A 183 3.06 10.13 -21.82
CA GLY A 183 2.52 10.01 -20.46
C GLY A 183 2.40 8.56 -19.99
N ALA A 184 1.89 7.67 -20.85
CA ALA A 184 1.82 6.24 -20.56
C ALA A 184 3.21 5.59 -20.43
N TYR A 185 4.17 6.01 -21.26
CA TYR A 185 5.56 5.56 -21.15
C TYR A 185 6.18 5.93 -19.80
N MET A 186 6.01 7.18 -19.34
CA MET A 186 6.51 7.64 -18.05
C MET A 186 5.90 6.88 -16.87
N LEU A 187 4.58 6.64 -16.89
CA LEU A 187 3.92 5.84 -15.86
C LEU A 187 4.47 4.41 -15.78
N ARG A 188 4.73 3.77 -16.93
CA ARG A 188 5.33 2.43 -16.96
C ARG A 188 6.79 2.46 -16.50
N LEU A 189 7.53 3.50 -16.86
CA LEU A 189 8.91 3.67 -16.41
C LEU A 189 8.99 3.78 -14.88
N ASP A 190 8.10 4.55 -14.25
CA ASP A 190 8.03 4.65 -12.79
C ASP A 190 7.73 3.30 -12.13
N ILE A 191 6.86 2.48 -12.72
CA ILE A 191 6.61 1.11 -12.26
C ILE A 191 7.84 0.21 -12.41
N TYR A 192 8.56 0.30 -13.53
CA TYR A 192 9.73 -0.56 -13.79
C TYR A 192 10.96 -0.18 -12.97
N LYS A 193 11.07 1.06 -12.48
CA LYS A 193 12.10 1.45 -11.51
C LYS A 193 12.10 0.56 -10.27
N GLU A 194 10.94 0.07 -9.84
CA GLU A 194 10.82 -0.85 -8.71
C GLU A 194 11.53 -2.19 -8.95
N ILE A 195 11.58 -2.67 -10.20
CA ILE A 195 12.31 -3.88 -10.57
C ILE A 195 13.81 -3.63 -10.43
N SER A 196 14.31 -2.53 -10.98
CA SER A 196 15.72 -2.14 -10.87
C SER A 196 16.13 -1.95 -9.41
N ALA A 197 15.37 -1.19 -8.63
CA ALA A 197 15.64 -0.96 -7.22
C ALA A 197 15.70 -2.27 -6.41
N SER A 198 14.82 -3.23 -6.73
CA SER A 198 14.81 -4.55 -6.08
C SER A 198 16.01 -5.40 -6.47
N LEU A 199 16.46 -5.33 -7.73
CA LEU A 199 17.66 -6.03 -8.21
C LEU A 199 18.92 -5.43 -7.60
N ASP A 200 19.02 -4.10 -7.51
CA ASP A 200 20.14 -3.40 -6.88
C ASP A 200 20.26 -3.78 -5.41
N TYR A 201 19.12 -3.85 -4.69
CA TYR A 201 19.10 -4.34 -3.31
C TYR A 201 19.61 -5.78 -3.21
N LEU A 202 19.09 -6.71 -4.03
CA LEU A 202 19.56 -8.10 -4.03
C LEU A 202 21.05 -8.22 -4.32
N TYR A 203 21.56 -7.45 -5.28
CA TYR A 203 22.98 -7.44 -5.59
C TYR A 203 23.80 -6.98 -4.37
N SER A 204 23.36 -5.91 -3.70
CA SER A 204 24.09 -5.36 -2.54
C SER A 204 24.16 -6.28 -1.31
N ILE A 205 23.24 -7.25 -1.17
CA ILE A 205 23.29 -8.25 -0.09
C ILE A 205 24.04 -9.53 -0.49
N MET A 206 24.34 -9.71 -1.78
CA MET A 206 25.06 -10.88 -2.30
C MET A 206 26.58 -10.65 -2.42
N VAL A 207 27.03 -9.40 -2.45
CA VAL A 207 28.43 -8.98 -2.53
C VAL A 207 28.95 -8.62 -1.14
#